data_AF-A0A3P8DRS8-F1
#
_entry.id   AF-A0A3P8DRS8-F1
#
_cell.length_a   1.000
_cell.length_b   1.000
_cell.length_c   1.000
_cell.angle_alpha   90.00
_cell.angle_beta   90.00
_cell.angle_gamma   90.00
#
_symmetry.space_group_name_H-M   'P 1'
#
loop_
_entity.id
_entity.type
_entity.pdbx_description
1 polymer ?
#
loop_
_entity_poly.entity_id
_entity_poly.type
_entity_poly.pdbx_seq_one_letter_code
_entity_poly.pdbx_strand_id
1 'polypeptide(L)'
;MHIVPSYFMLAFYCYLVFGRLFFVLYSKILVRLSSDEDLKLSDTFRYYAIDTGAARDLLYRRCRALADYETANRNLDKARARMKDVQTAEDAQTAANERFKSISESAKLGIKISSAKSSLFGEFI
;
A
#
# COMPACT_ATOMS: atom_id res chain seq x y z
N MET A 1 -19.80 48.40 -51.98
CA MET A 1 -18.94 47.28 -51.49
C MET A 1 -18.18 47.68 -50.20
N HIS A 2 -18.88 48.06 -49.12
CA HIS A 2 -18.25 48.45 -47.83
C HIS A 2 -18.60 47.53 -46.65
N ILE A 3 -19.37 46.47 -46.90
CA ILE A 3 -19.93 45.57 -45.88
C ILE A 3 -18.94 44.46 -45.46
N VAL A 4 -18.00 44.10 -46.32
CA VAL A 4 -17.05 43.00 -46.12
C VAL A 4 -16.01 43.24 -45.00
N PRO A 5 -15.41 44.45 -44.83
CA PRO A 5 -14.40 44.66 -43.78
C PRO A 5 -14.98 44.63 -42.36
N SER A 6 -16.26 44.98 -42.19
CA SER A 6 -16.93 44.87 -40.88
C SER A 6 -17.17 43.42 -40.46
N TYR A 7 -17.56 42.53 -41.38
CA TYR A 7 -17.72 41.10 -41.06
C TYR A 7 -16.39 40.42 -40.74
N PHE A 8 -15.30 40.82 -41.42
CA PHE A 8 -13.97 40.30 -41.12
C PHE A 8 -13.50 40.68 -39.71
N MET A 9 -13.67 41.95 -39.33
CA MET A 9 -13.35 42.42 -37.98
C MET A 9 -14.25 41.80 -36.91
N LEU A 10 -15.55 41.62 -37.20
CA LEU A 10 -16.48 40.98 -36.28
C LEU A 10 -16.15 39.48 -36.10
N ALA A 11 -15.80 38.78 -37.18
CA ALA A 11 -15.38 37.39 -37.14
C ALA A 11 -14.06 37.21 -36.39
N PHE A 12 -13.09 38.11 -36.61
CA PHE A 12 -11.83 38.13 -35.87
C PHE A 12 -12.05 38.37 -34.38
N TYR A 13 -12.89 39.35 -34.02
CA TYR A 13 -13.24 39.63 -32.63
C TYR A 13 -13.98 38.46 -31.99
N CYS A 14 -14.91 37.83 -32.71
CA CYS A 14 -15.63 36.65 -32.25
C CYS A 14 -14.69 35.46 -32.01
N TYR A 15 -13.71 35.22 -32.90
CA TYR A 15 -12.70 34.18 -32.71
C TYR A 15 -11.77 34.47 -31.52
N LEU A 16 -11.39 35.74 -31.31
CA LEU A 16 -10.54 36.15 -30.19
C LEU A 16 -11.27 36.01 -28.85
N VAL A 17 -12.55 36.39 -28.80
CA VAL A 17 -13.42 36.22 -27.61
C VAL A 17 -13.68 34.72 -27.35
N PHE A 18 -13.98 33.95 -28.39
CA PHE A 18 -14.20 32.50 -28.27
C PHE A 18 -12.93 31.77 -27.82
N GLY A 19 -11.77 32.11 -28.37
CA GLY A 19 -10.48 31.56 -27.95
C GLY A 19 -10.17 31.89 -26.49
N ARG A 20 -10.49 33.10 -26.02
CA ARG A 20 -10.30 33.47 -24.62
C ARG A 20 -11.24 32.73 -23.67
N LEU A 21 -12.51 32.54 -24.07
CA LEU A 21 -13.48 31.75 -23.32
C LEU A 21 -13.11 30.27 -23.26
N PHE A 22 -12.70 29.71 -24.41
CA PHE A 22 -12.26 28.33 -24.52
C PHE A 22 -11.03 28.06 -23.67
N PHE A 23 -10.04 28.95 -23.69
CA PHE A 23 -8.84 28.84 -22.86
C PHE A 23 -9.19 28.81 -21.37
N VAL A 24 -10.03 29.74 -20.90
CA VAL A 24 -10.46 29.79 -19.49
C VAL A 24 -11.23 28.52 -19.07
N LEU A 25 -12.11 28.02 -19.93
CA LEU A 25 -12.85 26.79 -19.68
C LEU A 25 -11.93 25.57 -19.64
N TYR A 26 -11.03 25.46 -20.62
CA TYR A 26 -10.07 24.37 -20.75
C TYR A 26 -9.12 24.31 -19.55
N SER A 27 -8.54 25.43 -19.14
CA SER A 27 -7.71 25.50 -17.92
C SER A 27 -8.49 25.08 -16.67
N LYS A 28 -9.76 25.47 -16.56
CA LYS A 28 -10.61 25.09 -15.42
C LYS A 28 -10.89 23.59 -15.37
N ILE A 29 -11.11 22.97 -16.52
CA ILE A 29 -11.31 21.52 -16.63
C ILE A 29 -10.01 20.78 -16.33
N LEU A 30 -8.87 21.22 -16.87
CA LEU A 30 -7.58 20.60 -16.62
C LEU A 30 -7.19 20.63 -15.14
N VAL A 31 -7.42 21.75 -14.45
CA VAL A 31 -7.14 21.85 -13.00
C VAL A 31 -8.03 20.89 -12.21
N ARG A 32 -9.30 20.74 -12.59
CA ARG A 32 -10.22 19.77 -11.96
C ARG A 32 -9.74 18.34 -12.19
N LEU A 33 -9.44 17.98 -13.45
CA LEU A 33 -8.96 16.66 -13.81
C LEU A 33 -7.66 16.30 -13.08
N SER A 34 -6.68 17.21 -13.07
CA SER A 34 -5.42 17.02 -12.32
C SER A 34 -5.69 16.82 -10.83
N SER A 35 -6.61 17.60 -10.24
CA SER A 35 -6.94 17.47 -8.82
C SER A 35 -7.61 16.13 -8.50
N ASP A 36 -8.50 15.64 -9.38
CA ASP A 36 -9.19 14.37 -9.21
C ASP A 36 -8.22 13.18 -9.36
N GLU A 37 -7.30 13.26 -10.33
CA GLU A 37 -6.24 12.26 -10.52
C GLU A 37 -5.26 12.22 -9.33
N ASP A 38 -4.80 13.39 -8.88
CA ASP A 38 -3.92 13.50 -7.71
C ASP A 38 -4.59 12.95 -6.44
N LEU A 39 -5.88 13.23 -6.25
CA LEU A 39 -6.64 12.70 -5.11
C LEU A 39 -6.73 11.16 -5.17
N LYS A 40 -7.12 10.61 -6.33
CA LYS A 40 -7.20 9.16 -6.54
C LYS A 40 -5.85 8.48 -6.33
N LEU A 41 -4.77 9.08 -6.83
CA LEU A 41 -3.42 8.57 -6.66
C LEU A 41 -2.96 8.62 -5.19
N SER A 42 -3.24 9.73 -4.50
CA SER A 42 -2.89 9.92 -3.10
C SER A 42 -3.57 8.89 -2.19
N ASP A 43 -4.88 8.67 -2.39
CA ASP A 43 -5.65 7.67 -1.64
C ASP A 43 -5.12 6.26 -1.89
N THR A 44 -4.82 5.93 -3.15
CA THR A 44 -4.25 4.65 -3.55
C THR A 44 -2.89 4.43 -2.89
N PHE A 45 -2.02 5.44 -2.95
CA PHE A 45 -0.70 5.37 -2.34
C PHE A 45 -0.79 5.19 -0.83
N ARG A 46 -1.68 5.94 -0.15
CA ARG A 46 -1.90 5.85 1.29
C ARG A 46 -2.40 4.45 1.68
N TYR A 47 -3.31 3.87 0.92
CA TYR A 47 -3.78 2.51 1.13
C TYR A 47 -2.62 1.50 1.09
N TYR A 48 -1.79 1.53 0.05
CA TYR A 48 -0.64 0.63 -0.06
C TYR A 48 0.43 0.89 1.01
N ALA A 49 0.67 2.15 1.37
CA ALA A 49 1.62 2.49 2.44
C ALA A 49 1.21 1.90 3.80
N ILE A 50 -0.09 1.92 4.12
CA ILE A 50 -0.62 1.31 5.35
C ILE A 50 -0.52 -0.22 5.30
N ASP A 51 -0.93 -0.84 4.19
CA ASP A 51 -0.90 -2.30 4.04
C ASP A 51 0.55 -2.84 4.09
N THR A 52 1.48 -2.19 3.40
CA THR A 52 2.92 -2.53 3.45
C THR A 52 3.51 -2.31 4.84
N GLY A 53 3.10 -1.26 5.56
CA GLY A 53 3.49 -1.04 6.95
C GLY A 53 3.01 -2.16 7.88
N ALA A 54 1.75 -2.58 7.76
CA ALA A 54 1.19 -3.68 8.52
C ALA A 54 1.88 -5.02 8.21
N ALA A 55 2.15 -5.30 6.92
CA ALA A 55 2.90 -6.47 6.50
C ALA A 55 4.32 -6.47 7.07
N ARG A 56 5.00 -5.31 7.08
CA ARG A 56 6.33 -5.17 7.67
C ARG A 56 6.34 -5.45 9.17
N ASP A 57 5.39 -4.92 9.93
CA ASP A 57 5.31 -5.16 11.38
C ASP A 57 5.06 -6.65 11.69
N LEU A 58 4.18 -7.29 10.91
CA LEU A 58 3.91 -8.72 11.01
C LEU A 58 5.16 -9.58 10.73
N LEU A 59 5.91 -9.24 9.68
CA LEU A 59 7.19 -9.90 9.38
C LEU A 59 8.21 -9.68 10.49
N TYR A 60 8.29 -8.46 11.04
CA TYR A 60 9.20 -8.15 12.14
C TYR A 60 8.89 -8.98 13.40
N ARG A 61 7.61 -9.08 13.78
CA ARG A 61 7.17 -9.94 14.90
C ARG A 61 7.52 -11.41 14.67
N ARG A 62 7.32 -11.90 13.44
CA ARG A 62 7.69 -13.27 13.06
C ARG A 62 9.19 -13.52 13.14
N CYS A 63 10.01 -12.60 12.63
CA CYS A 63 11.47 -12.68 12.71
C CYS A 63 11.96 -12.68 14.17
N ARG A 64 11.35 -11.85 15.02
CA ARG A 64 11.68 -11.82 16.45
C ARG A 64 11.34 -13.14 17.15
N ALA A 65 10.14 -13.66 16.93
CA ALA A 65 9.74 -14.95 17.48
C ALA A 65 10.63 -16.11 16.99
N LEU A 66 11.11 -16.03 15.73
CA LEU A 66 12.07 -17.00 15.19
C LEU A 66 13.43 -16.91 15.89
N ALA A 67 13.96 -15.70 16.10
CA ALA A 67 15.23 -15.51 16.82
C ALA A 67 15.17 -15.97 18.28
N ASP A 68 14.02 -15.76 18.94
CA ASP A 68 13.77 -16.26 20.29
C ASP A 68 13.73 -17.81 20.29
N TYR A 69 13.06 -18.41 19.30
CA TYR A 69 13.03 -19.87 19.11
C TYR A 69 14.42 -20.46 18.85
N GLU A 70 15.23 -19.87 17.96
CA GLU A 70 16.61 -20.31 17.71
C GLU A 70 17.49 -20.22 18.96
N THR A 71 17.28 -19.20 19.78
CA THR A 71 18.00 -19.04 21.04
C THR A 71 17.58 -20.09 22.07
N ALA A 72 16.29 -20.36 22.19
CA ALA A 72 15.77 -21.46 23.00
C ALA A 72 16.32 -22.82 22.53
N ASN A 73 16.39 -23.04 21.21
CA ASN A 73 16.91 -24.27 20.63
C ASN A 73 18.41 -24.46 20.94
N ARG A 74 19.22 -23.40 20.81
CA ARG A 74 20.64 -23.45 21.21
C ARG A 74 20.84 -23.75 22.70
N ASN A 75 19.95 -23.24 23.56
CA ASN A 75 20.00 -23.52 24.99
C ASN A 75 19.61 -24.97 25.30
N LEU A 76 18.65 -25.52 24.55
CA LEU A 76 18.24 -26.91 24.62
C LEU A 76 19.37 -27.85 24.20
N ASP A 77 20.08 -27.55 23.10
CA ASP A 77 21.26 -28.33 22.68
C ASP A 77 22.36 -28.34 23.76
N LYS A 78 22.58 -27.20 24.43
CA LYS A 78 23.51 -27.11 25.57
C LYS A 78 23.04 -27.92 26.79
N ALA A 79 21.74 -27.89 27.10
CA ALA A 79 21.16 -28.65 28.19
C ALA A 79 21.23 -30.16 27.93
N ARG A 80 20.99 -30.59 26.68
CA ARG A 80 21.18 -31.96 26.20
C ARG A 80 22.64 -32.41 26.31
N ALA A 81 23.58 -31.57 25.88
CA ALA A 81 25.01 -31.86 25.98
C ALA A 81 25.49 -32.01 27.44
N ARG A 82 24.86 -31.31 28.38
CA ARG A 82 25.17 -31.39 29.83
C ARG A 82 24.31 -32.41 30.58
N MET A 83 23.35 -33.08 29.92
CA MET A 83 22.33 -33.97 30.48
C MET A 83 21.66 -33.40 31.75
N LYS A 84 21.42 -32.09 31.78
CA LYS A 84 20.83 -31.39 32.93
C LYS A 84 19.77 -30.41 32.44
N ASP A 85 18.64 -30.37 33.14
CA ASP A 85 17.52 -29.45 32.89
C ASP A 85 16.95 -29.54 31.45
N VAL A 86 17.07 -30.72 30.82
CA VAL A 86 16.60 -30.98 29.45
C VAL A 86 15.10 -30.76 29.32
N GLN A 87 14.32 -31.22 30.30
CA GLN A 87 12.86 -31.10 30.27
C GLN A 87 12.39 -29.65 30.30
N THR A 88 12.97 -28.84 31.18
CA THR A 88 12.67 -27.41 31.26
C THR A 88 13.08 -26.67 29.99
N ALA A 89 14.17 -27.07 29.35
CA ALA A 89 14.58 -26.50 28.07
C ALA A 89 13.66 -26.90 26.91
N GLU A 90 13.15 -28.15 26.90
CA GLU A 90 12.15 -28.64 25.94
C GLU A 90 10.81 -27.91 26.09
N ASP A 91 10.35 -27.67 27.32
CA ASP A 91 9.13 -26.90 27.58
C ASP A 91 9.25 -25.46 27.07
N ALA A 92 10.41 -24.82 27.31
CA ALA A 92 10.70 -23.47 26.84
C ALA A 92 10.76 -23.37 25.30
N GLN A 93 11.35 -24.38 24.64
CA GLN A 93 11.39 -24.46 23.18
C GLN A 93 10.00 -24.70 22.59
N THR A 94 9.19 -25.55 23.22
CA THR A 94 7.81 -25.85 22.80
C THR A 94 6.94 -24.60 22.88
N ALA A 95 7.00 -23.85 23.99
CA ALA A 95 6.28 -22.60 24.15
C ALA A 95 6.71 -21.53 23.12
N ALA A 96 8.01 -21.43 22.79
CA ALA A 96 8.50 -20.54 21.75
C ALA A 96 8.01 -20.94 20.34
N ASN A 97 7.95 -22.25 20.07
CA ASN A 97 7.46 -22.80 18.80
C ASN A 97 5.96 -22.52 18.61
N GLU A 98 5.15 -22.69 19.66
CA GLU A 98 3.72 -22.37 19.63
C GLU A 98 3.45 -20.89 19.34
N ARG A 99 4.22 -19.99 19.98
CA ARG A 99 4.17 -18.56 19.69
C ARG A 99 4.53 -18.24 18.24
N PHE A 100 5.57 -18.88 17.70
CA PHE A 100 5.95 -18.70 16.29
C PHE A 100 4.87 -19.21 15.33
N LYS A 101 4.25 -20.37 15.64
CA LYS A 101 3.17 -20.95 14.83
C LYS A 101 1.94 -20.06 14.80
N SER A 102 1.48 -19.55 15.94
CA SER A 102 0.30 -18.68 16.00
C SER A 102 0.49 -17.36 15.24
N ILE A 103 1.67 -16.75 15.35
CA ILE A 103 2.04 -15.55 14.58
C ILE A 103 2.09 -15.88 13.08
N SER A 104 2.64 -17.04 12.71
CA SER A 104 2.76 -17.47 11.31
C SER A 104 1.40 -17.78 10.68
N GLU A 105 0.46 -18.38 11.42
CA GLU A 105 -0.91 -18.62 10.94
C GLU A 105 -1.67 -17.32 10.73
N SER A 106 -1.59 -16.41 11.71
CA SER A 106 -2.16 -15.06 11.60
C SER A 106 -1.60 -14.31 10.39
N ALA A 107 -0.30 -14.48 10.12
CA ALA A 107 0.35 -13.88 8.96
C ALA A 107 -0.14 -14.45 7.62
N LYS A 108 -0.32 -15.77 7.52
CA LYS A 108 -0.86 -16.41 6.31
C LYS A 108 -2.27 -15.93 5.98
N LEU A 109 -3.10 -15.74 7.00
CA LEU A 109 -4.45 -15.20 6.82
C LEU A 109 -4.41 -13.74 6.33
N GLY A 110 -3.57 -12.90 6.94
CA GLY A 110 -3.39 -11.51 6.52
C GLY A 110 -2.94 -11.37 5.05
N ILE A 111 -1.98 -12.19 4.62
CA ILE A 111 -1.48 -12.20 3.23
C ILE A 111 -2.58 -12.63 2.25
N LYS A 112 -3.38 -13.65 2.58
CA LYS A 112 -4.50 -14.09 1.74
C LYS A 112 -5.54 -12.99 1.57
N ILE A 113 -5.84 -12.26 2.65
CA ILE A 113 -6.79 -11.15 2.64
C ILE A 113 -6.25 -9.98 1.80
N SER A 114 -4.99 -9.59 1.96
CA SER A 114 -4.36 -8.54 1.13
C SER A 114 -4.32 -8.93 -0.36
N SER A 115 -3.97 -10.18 -0.66
CA SER A 115 -4.00 -10.73 -2.03
C SER A 115 -5.40 -10.65 -2.66
N ALA A 116 -6.44 -11.09 -1.94
CA ALA A 116 -7.82 -11.01 -2.41
C ALA A 116 -8.31 -9.56 -2.60
N LYS A 117 -7.90 -8.64 -1.72
CA LYS A 117 -8.22 -7.21 -1.86
C LYS A 117 -7.57 -6.59 -3.10
N SER A 118 -6.35 -6.97 -3.42
CA SER A 118 -5.66 -6.48 -4.63
C SER A 118 -6.38 -6.90 -5.91
N SER A 119 -6.93 -8.12 -5.95
CA SER A 119 -7.73 -8.62 -7.07
C SER A 119 -9.05 -7.85 -7.22
N LEU A 120 -9.76 -7.58 -6.11
CA LEU A 120 -11.01 -6.82 -6.12
C LEU A 120 -10.82 -5.34 -6.46
N PHE A 121 -9.70 -4.74 -6.04
CA PHE A 121 -9.42 -3.33 -6.34
C PHE A 121 -9.05 -3.11 -7.81
N GLY A 122 -8.40 -4.10 -8.45
CA GLY A 122 -8.12 -4.08 -9.90
C GLY A 122 -9.37 -4.19 -10.78
N GLU A 123 -10.49 -4.65 -10.24
CA GLU A 123 -11.79 -4.66 -10.93
C GLU A 123 -12.57 -3.34 -10.77
N PHE A 124 -12.15 -2.45 -9.86
CA PHE A 124 -12.88 -1.23 -9.50
C PHE A 124 -12.25 0.07 -10.03
N ILE A 125 -11.13 -0.03 -10.76
CA ILE A 125 -10.51 1.07 -11.53
C ILE A 125 -10.81 0.87 -13.01
#